data_AF-A0A916EKV5-F1
#
_entry.id   AF-A0A916EKV5-F1
#
_cell.length_a   1.000
_cell.length_b   1.000
_cell.length_c   1.000
_cell.angle_alpha   90.00
_cell.angle_beta   90.00
_cell.angle_gamma   90.00
#
_symmetry.space_group_name_H-M   'P 1'
#
loop_
_entity.id
_entity.type
_entity.pdbx_description
1 polymer ?
#
loop_
_entity_poly.entity_id
_entity_poly.type
_entity_poly.pdbx_seq_one_letter_code
_entity_poly.pdbx_strand_id
1 'polypeptide(L)'
;MYEINLAGERVIILSRPDLIENMNVPSSKTKYPIRNLITEGTMEYMKYGASGSGISRNTDYKSWKYNRQFVSQAMMTPNFNDKIITRTIELWREMESYWNIIGENKELDLKKWMSRFTNEIIFEVSTGVKNNSVASYYSTLIPENYASLNKKEKEKIEETEKFIQSLEIFDKGLIYFFMFNKLIRRYVPFIRGQINNFLKNRDYLFDKIYNIIKERRVEIESTPLDQPLRYDMLTSYLTANTPRDINVTKHADIELLRPMTDGDVFDNIFDSLLGGDVKFDLLCHILSWNLS
;
A
#
# COMPACT_ATOMS: atom_id res chain seq x y z
N MET A 1 -27.51 17.51 4.00
CA MET A 1 -26.91 16.94 5.22
C MET A 1 -27.94 16.01 5.81
N TYR A 2 -27.55 14.80 6.16
CA TYR A 2 -28.40 13.85 6.89
C TYR A 2 -27.53 13.03 7.84
N GLU A 3 -28.17 12.36 8.80
CA GLU A 3 -27.50 11.60 9.84
C GLU A 3 -27.85 10.12 9.72
N ILE A 4 -26.86 9.26 9.95
CA ILE A 4 -27.02 7.81 10.08
C ILE A 4 -26.47 7.41 11.44
N ASN A 5 -27.20 6.60 12.18
CA ASN A 5 -26.67 5.91 13.36
C ASN A 5 -26.32 4.47 12.95
N LEU A 6 -25.03 4.14 12.93
CA LEU A 6 -24.51 2.85 12.48
C LEU A 6 -23.52 2.30 13.52
N ALA A 7 -23.72 1.05 13.94
CA ALA A 7 -22.83 0.36 14.89
C ALA A 7 -22.61 1.11 16.23
N GLY A 8 -23.60 1.91 16.66
CA GLY A 8 -23.49 2.74 17.88
C GLY A 8 -22.78 4.08 17.66
N GLU A 9 -22.33 4.35 16.43
CA GLU A 9 -21.68 5.59 16.04
C GLU A 9 -22.64 6.49 15.26
N ARG A 10 -22.55 7.80 15.53
CA ARG A 10 -23.28 8.84 14.81
C ARG A 10 -22.45 9.31 13.61
N VAL A 11 -22.96 9.09 12.41
CA VAL A 11 -22.32 9.49 11.15
C VAL A 11 -23.11 10.62 10.50
N ILE A 12 -22.47 11.76 10.28
CA ILE A 12 -23.08 12.91 9.59
C ILE A 12 -22.62 12.88 8.14
N ILE A 13 -23.56 12.78 7.20
CA ILE A 13 -23.29 12.78 5.77
C ILE A 13 -23.50 14.18 5.19
N LEU A 14 -22.44 14.67 4.54
CA LEU A 14 -22.40 15.97 3.85
C LEU A 14 -22.23 15.73 2.35
N SER A 15 -23.12 16.33 1.55
CA SER A 15 -23.17 16.15 0.10
C SER A 15 -23.24 17.48 -0.65
N ARG A 16 -23.00 18.61 0.03
CA ARG A 16 -22.96 19.94 -0.58
C ARG A 16 -21.59 20.59 -0.39
N PRO A 17 -20.98 21.16 -1.44
CA PRO A 17 -19.66 21.79 -1.36
C PRO A 17 -19.54 22.88 -0.28
N ASP A 18 -20.56 23.72 -0.12
CA ASP A 18 -20.57 24.82 0.86
C ASP A 18 -20.47 24.36 2.32
N LEU A 19 -20.89 23.11 2.59
CA LEU A 19 -20.76 22.48 3.90
C LEU A 19 -19.38 21.84 4.14
N ILE A 20 -18.63 21.54 3.07
CA ILE A 20 -17.37 20.77 3.10
C ILE A 20 -16.15 21.69 2.92
N GLU A 21 -16.29 22.81 2.23
CA GLU A 21 -15.19 23.75 1.94
C GLU A 21 -14.45 24.18 3.21
N ASN A 22 -15.20 24.49 4.28
CA ASN A 22 -14.66 24.87 5.58
C ASN A 22 -14.07 23.70 6.38
N MET A 23 -14.23 22.45 5.92
CA MET A 23 -13.65 21.26 6.55
C MET A 23 -12.25 20.94 6.01
N ASN A 24 -11.96 21.30 4.77
CA ASN A 24 -10.68 21.03 4.10
C ASN A 24 -9.65 22.14 4.33
N VAL A 25 -9.57 22.65 5.56
CA VAL A 25 -8.60 23.70 5.91
C VAL A 25 -7.35 23.04 6.52
N PRO A 26 -6.13 23.29 5.99
CA PRO A 26 -4.89 22.73 6.51
C PRO A 26 -4.44 23.46 7.78
N SER A 27 -5.27 23.42 8.82
CA SER A 27 -5.05 24.09 10.09
C SER A 27 -5.23 23.13 11.25
N SER A 28 -4.27 23.09 12.18
CA SER A 28 -4.39 22.37 13.45
C SER A 28 -5.47 22.94 14.37
N LYS A 29 -6.06 24.10 14.03
CA LYS A 29 -7.15 24.74 14.77
C LYS A 29 -8.54 24.40 14.20
N THR A 30 -8.62 23.51 13.21
CA THR A 30 -9.90 23.05 12.69
C THR A 30 -10.67 22.26 13.76
N LYS A 31 -11.99 22.48 13.84
CA LYS A 31 -12.89 21.69 14.69
C LYS A 31 -13.32 20.36 14.06
N TYR A 32 -12.93 20.13 12.81
CA TYR A 32 -13.31 18.95 12.04
C TYR A 32 -12.28 17.83 12.20
N PRO A 33 -12.70 16.55 12.27
CA PRO A 33 -11.78 15.44 12.29
C PRO A 33 -10.87 15.45 11.06
N ILE A 34 -9.57 15.31 11.26
CA ILE A 34 -8.59 15.29 10.17
C ILE A 34 -8.58 13.92 9.47
N ARG A 35 -9.03 12.86 10.16
CA ARG A 35 -9.05 11.47 9.67
C ARG A 35 -10.29 10.72 10.14
N ASN A 36 -10.53 9.56 9.52
CA ASN A 36 -11.57 8.61 9.91
C ASN A 36 -11.44 8.21 11.38
N LEU A 37 -12.57 7.90 12.01
CA LEU A 37 -12.60 7.40 13.38
C LEU A 37 -11.90 6.02 13.43
N ILE A 38 -10.83 5.91 14.21
CA ILE A 38 -10.23 4.61 14.50
C ILE A 38 -11.08 3.95 15.60
N THR A 39 -11.72 2.82 15.28
CA THR A 39 -12.49 2.04 16.24
C THR A 39 -11.60 1.07 17.01
N GLU A 40 -12.04 0.62 18.20
CA GLU A 40 -11.35 -0.44 18.96
C GLU A 40 -11.13 -1.70 18.11
N GLY A 41 -12.11 -2.07 17.28
CA GLY A 41 -11.98 -3.22 16.39
C GLY A 41 -10.92 -3.03 15.32
N THR A 42 -10.89 -1.89 14.64
CA THR A 42 -9.82 -1.61 13.68
C THR A 42 -8.45 -1.54 14.35
N MET A 43 -8.35 -1.01 15.58
CA MET A 43 -7.09 -1.07 16.35
C MET A 43 -6.70 -2.51 16.67
N GLU A 44 -7.62 -3.35 17.14
CA GLU A 44 -7.39 -4.77 17.44
C GLU A 44 -6.82 -5.51 16.22
N TYR A 45 -7.36 -5.23 15.04
CA TYR A 45 -6.86 -5.82 13.80
C TYR A 45 -5.44 -5.37 13.47
N MET A 46 -5.12 -4.09 13.68
CA MET A 46 -3.80 -3.50 13.38
C MET A 46 -2.72 -3.77 14.45
N LYS A 47 -3.13 -4.07 15.69
CA LYS A 47 -2.33 -4.03 16.93
C LYS A 47 -1.03 -4.85 16.92
N TYR A 48 -0.95 -5.90 16.10
CA TYR A 48 0.17 -6.86 16.14
C TYR A 48 1.25 -6.63 15.07
N GLY A 49 1.34 -5.44 14.49
CA GLY A 49 2.43 -5.08 13.58
C GLY A 49 2.41 -3.66 13.04
N ALA A 50 1.33 -2.92 13.25
CA ALA A 50 1.28 -1.50 12.92
C ALA A 50 1.32 -0.64 14.18
N SER A 51 2.15 0.40 14.20
CA SER A 51 2.19 1.37 15.31
C SER A 51 1.05 2.39 15.21
N GLY A 52 0.34 2.41 14.08
CA GLY A 52 -0.70 3.39 13.77
C GLY A 52 -0.13 4.75 13.34
N SER A 53 1.17 4.83 13.11
CA SER A 53 1.93 6.06 12.84
C SER A 53 2.02 6.41 11.36
N GLY A 54 1.40 5.64 10.45
CA GLY A 54 1.39 5.90 9.01
C GLY A 54 0.74 7.23 8.59
N ILE A 55 0.27 7.32 7.35
CA ILE A 55 -0.36 8.52 6.79
C ILE A 55 -1.89 8.41 6.79
N SER A 56 -2.41 7.25 6.41
CA SER A 56 -3.81 7.06 6.03
C SER A 56 -4.75 7.09 7.24
N ARG A 57 -4.31 6.49 8.35
CA ARG A 57 -5.11 6.29 9.57
C ARG A 57 -4.49 6.91 10.82
N ASN A 58 -3.43 7.70 10.70
CA ASN A 58 -2.78 8.34 11.83
C ASN A 58 -3.58 9.56 12.32
N THR A 59 -4.08 9.47 13.55
CA THR A 59 -4.90 10.52 14.18
C THR A 59 -4.08 11.48 15.04
N ASP A 60 -2.84 11.12 15.39
CA ASP A 60 -1.92 12.05 16.05
C ASP A 60 -1.31 12.98 15.00
N TYR A 61 -1.69 14.25 15.06
CA TYR A 61 -1.22 15.27 14.12
C TYR A 61 0.31 15.41 14.12
N LYS A 62 0.98 15.31 15.28
CA LYS A 62 2.45 15.43 15.36
C LYS A 62 3.11 14.24 14.67
N SER A 63 2.66 13.03 15.00
CA SER A 63 3.13 11.79 14.37
C SER A 63 2.85 11.80 12.86
N TRP A 64 1.66 12.24 12.45
CA TRP A 64 1.28 12.34 11.04
C TRP A 64 2.14 13.34 10.29
N LYS A 65 2.37 14.54 10.84
CA LYS A 65 3.22 15.58 10.23
C LYS A 65 4.64 15.05 10.05
N TYR A 66 5.16 14.35 11.06
CA TYR A 66 6.47 13.71 11.02
C TYR A 66 6.56 12.67 9.90
N ASN A 67 5.63 11.72 9.82
CA ASN A 67 5.67 10.68 8.79
C ASN A 67 5.42 11.24 7.38
N ARG A 68 4.48 12.20 7.24
CA ARG A 68 4.12 12.82 5.96
C ARG A 68 5.31 13.51 5.29
N GLN A 69 6.19 14.12 6.06
CA GLN A 69 7.34 14.82 5.50
C GLN A 69 8.27 13.84 4.74
N PHE A 70 8.54 12.65 5.29
CA PHE A 70 9.47 11.70 4.68
C PHE A 70 8.85 11.05 3.45
N VAL A 71 7.55 10.78 3.48
CA VAL A 71 6.80 10.36 2.30
C VAL A 71 6.91 11.42 1.21
N SER A 72 6.69 12.69 1.54
CA SER A 72 6.82 13.79 0.60
C SER A 72 8.25 13.96 0.09
N GLN A 73 9.28 13.88 0.95
CA GLN A 73 10.69 13.96 0.56
C GLN A 73 11.06 12.84 -0.42
N ALA A 74 10.69 11.59 -0.12
CA ALA A 74 10.95 10.45 -1.00
C ALA A 74 10.29 10.64 -2.39
N MET A 75 9.08 11.21 -2.43
CA MET A 75 8.35 11.45 -3.68
C MET A 75 8.82 12.68 -4.48
N MET A 76 9.30 13.72 -3.81
CA MET A 76 9.64 15.00 -4.45
C MET A 76 11.06 15.04 -5.03
N THR A 77 11.84 13.97 -4.89
CA THR A 77 13.18 13.95 -5.47
C THR A 77 13.11 13.85 -6.99
N PRO A 78 13.79 14.74 -7.75
CA PRO A 78 13.65 14.81 -9.20
C PRO A 78 13.87 13.47 -9.92
N ASN A 79 14.90 12.71 -9.53
CA ASN A 79 15.20 11.39 -10.10
C ASN A 79 14.10 10.35 -9.85
N PHE A 80 13.26 10.53 -8.83
CA PHE A 80 12.16 9.63 -8.51
C PHE A 80 11.05 9.71 -9.57
N ASN A 81 10.60 10.92 -9.91
CA ASN A 81 9.48 11.11 -10.84
C ASN A 81 9.81 10.61 -12.25
N ASP A 82 10.98 10.97 -12.78
CA ASP A 82 11.41 10.55 -14.12
C ASP A 82 11.55 9.02 -14.21
N LYS A 83 12.10 8.41 -13.16
CA LYS A 83 12.24 6.96 -13.07
C LYS A 83 10.88 6.26 -13.00
N ILE A 84 9.93 6.78 -12.23
CA ILE A 84 8.58 6.21 -12.12
C ILE A 84 7.84 6.30 -13.45
N ILE A 85 7.90 7.45 -14.12
CA ILE A 85 7.26 7.64 -15.43
C ILE A 85 7.84 6.66 -16.44
N THR A 86 9.17 6.59 -16.54
CA THR A 86 9.86 5.67 -17.44
C THR A 86 9.45 4.23 -17.15
N ARG A 87 9.47 3.83 -15.87
CA ARG A 87 9.11 2.48 -15.46
C ARG A 87 7.64 2.13 -15.75
N THR A 88 6.74 3.10 -15.57
CA THR A 88 5.31 2.94 -15.88
C THR A 88 5.10 2.69 -17.37
N ILE A 89 5.79 3.45 -18.24
CA ILE A 89 5.73 3.27 -19.70
C ILE A 89 6.29 1.90 -20.10
N GLU A 90 7.43 1.50 -19.53
CA GLU A 90 8.04 0.19 -19.81
C GLU A 90 7.13 -0.96 -19.41
N LEU A 91 6.56 -0.92 -18.21
CA LEU A 91 5.64 -1.96 -17.73
C LEU A 91 4.35 -2.00 -18.56
N TRP A 92 3.88 -0.85 -19.04
CA TRP A 92 2.71 -0.80 -19.91
C TRP A 92 2.99 -1.50 -21.24
N ARG A 93 4.14 -1.21 -21.87
CA ARG A 93 4.57 -1.89 -23.10
C ARG A 93 4.78 -3.39 -22.89
N GLU A 94 5.33 -3.78 -21.74
CA GLU A 94 5.46 -5.20 -21.35
C GLU A 94 4.08 -5.86 -21.31
N MET A 95 3.10 -5.23 -20.66
CA MET A 95 1.72 -5.72 -20.58
C MET A 95 1.03 -5.78 -21.95
N GLU A 96 1.16 -4.74 -22.79
CA GLU A 96 0.64 -4.74 -24.17
C GLU A 96 1.23 -5.88 -25.01
N SER A 97 2.52 -6.17 -24.84
CA SER A 97 3.17 -7.28 -25.54
C SER A 97 2.53 -8.63 -25.16
N TYR A 98 2.13 -8.81 -23.90
CA TYR A 98 1.42 -10.00 -23.46
C TYR A 98 0.00 -10.08 -24.02
N TRP A 99 -0.73 -8.96 -24.06
CA TRP A 99 -2.06 -8.92 -24.69
C TRP A 99 -2.00 -9.28 -26.17
N ASN A 100 -0.99 -8.81 -26.90
CA ASN A 100 -0.78 -9.17 -28.30
C ASN A 100 -0.52 -10.67 -28.50
N ILE A 101 0.17 -11.33 -27.56
CA ILE A 101 0.40 -12.79 -27.62
C ILE A 101 -0.88 -13.57 -27.27
N ILE A 102 -1.65 -13.10 -26.29
CA ILE A 102 -2.93 -13.70 -25.90
C ILE A 102 -3.93 -13.66 -27.08
N GLY A 103 -3.88 -12.58 -27.86
CA GLY A 103 -4.74 -12.35 -29.02
C GLY A 103 -6.17 -11.94 -28.63
N GLU A 104 -6.95 -11.56 -29.65
CA GLU A 104 -8.29 -10.99 -29.47
C GLU A 104 -9.37 -12.02 -29.10
N ASN A 105 -9.04 -13.31 -29.19
CA ASN A 105 -10.00 -14.41 -29.00
C ASN A 105 -10.21 -14.81 -27.53
N LYS A 106 -9.52 -14.17 -26.58
CA LYS A 106 -9.65 -14.43 -25.15
C LYS A 106 -10.15 -13.18 -24.44
N GLU A 107 -11.13 -13.37 -23.55
CA GLU A 107 -11.61 -12.32 -22.68
C GLU A 107 -10.47 -11.87 -21.73
N LEU A 108 -10.18 -10.57 -21.75
CA LEU A 108 -9.18 -9.96 -20.87
C LEU A 108 -9.87 -9.45 -19.60
N ASP A 109 -9.53 -10.07 -18.47
CA ASP A 109 -9.89 -9.55 -17.15
C ASP A 109 -9.02 -8.31 -16.84
N LEU A 110 -9.44 -7.16 -17.36
CA LEU A 110 -8.75 -5.88 -17.19
C LEU A 110 -8.60 -5.53 -15.70
N LYS A 111 -9.53 -5.97 -14.86
CA LYS A 111 -9.46 -5.76 -13.41
C LYS A 111 -8.19 -6.38 -12.83
N LYS A 112 -7.95 -7.66 -13.15
CA LYS A 112 -6.76 -8.37 -12.70
C LYS A 112 -5.48 -7.76 -13.30
N TRP A 113 -5.48 -7.45 -14.60
CA TRP A 113 -4.32 -6.82 -15.24
C TRP A 113 -3.92 -5.50 -14.60
N MET A 114 -4.88 -4.60 -14.41
CA MET A 114 -4.62 -3.28 -13.82
C MET A 114 -4.24 -3.36 -12.34
N SER A 115 -4.80 -4.32 -11.60
CA SER A 115 -4.38 -4.63 -10.23
C SER A 115 -2.90 -5.04 -10.16
N ARG A 116 -2.44 -5.97 -11.02
CA ARG A 116 -1.02 -6.38 -11.06
C ARG A 116 -0.12 -5.24 -11.52
N PHE A 117 -0.49 -4.55 -12.60
CA PHE A 117 0.22 -3.38 -13.10
C PHE A 117 0.47 -2.34 -12.00
N THR A 118 -0.59 -1.96 -11.30
CA THR A 118 -0.51 -0.95 -10.24
C THR A 118 0.28 -1.44 -9.04
N ASN A 119 0.08 -2.71 -8.64
CA ASN A 119 0.81 -3.33 -7.57
C ASN A 119 2.32 -3.35 -7.85
N GLU A 120 2.74 -3.74 -9.05
CA GLU A 120 4.14 -3.82 -9.41
C GLU A 120 4.83 -2.46 -9.39
N ILE A 121 4.19 -1.41 -9.95
CA ILE A 121 4.72 -0.05 -9.89
C ILE A 121 4.89 0.39 -8.44
N ILE A 122 3.88 0.19 -7.60
CA ILE A 122 3.93 0.66 -6.21
C ILE A 122 4.89 -0.14 -5.37
N PHE A 123 4.95 -1.45 -5.58
CA PHE A 123 5.88 -2.33 -4.90
C PHE A 123 7.32 -1.94 -5.25
N GLU A 124 7.62 -1.71 -6.53
CA GLU A 124 8.95 -1.30 -6.97
C GLU A 124 9.32 0.09 -6.47
N VAL A 125 8.39 1.04 -6.47
CA VAL A 125 8.64 2.39 -5.96
C VAL A 125 8.86 2.39 -4.45
N SER A 126 8.08 1.60 -3.73
CA SER A 126 8.12 1.55 -2.26
C SER A 126 9.35 0.79 -1.77
N THR A 127 9.69 -0.32 -2.42
CA THR A 127 10.73 -1.26 -1.93
C THR A 127 12.02 -1.21 -2.75
N GLY A 128 11.96 -0.71 -3.99
CA GLY A 128 13.05 -0.73 -4.96
C GLY A 128 13.26 -2.07 -5.68
N VAL A 129 12.33 -3.02 -5.54
CA VAL A 129 12.42 -4.38 -6.12
C VAL A 129 11.25 -4.63 -7.07
N LYS A 130 11.51 -5.22 -8.24
CA LYS A 130 10.47 -5.66 -9.18
C LYS A 130 9.86 -6.99 -8.71
N ASN A 131 8.56 -7.03 -8.42
CA ASN A 131 7.86 -8.27 -8.05
C ASN A 131 7.34 -9.09 -9.26
N ASN A 132 7.43 -8.53 -10.47
CA ASN A 132 7.03 -9.14 -11.74
C ASN A 132 5.59 -9.67 -11.74
N SER A 133 4.67 -8.99 -11.07
CA SER A 133 3.28 -9.44 -10.98
C SER A 133 2.56 -9.47 -12.34
N VAL A 134 2.87 -8.54 -13.26
CA VAL A 134 2.26 -8.53 -14.61
C VAL A 134 2.67 -9.79 -15.39
N ALA A 135 3.97 -10.09 -15.42
CA ALA A 135 4.51 -11.28 -16.07
C ALA A 135 4.06 -12.59 -15.39
N SER A 136 3.94 -12.56 -14.05
CA SER A 136 3.44 -13.69 -13.26
C SER A 136 2.00 -14.02 -13.64
N TYR A 137 1.13 -13.01 -13.70
CA TYR A 137 -0.25 -13.19 -14.10
C TYR A 137 -0.37 -13.69 -15.55
N TYR A 138 0.38 -13.10 -16.49
CA TYR A 138 0.45 -13.59 -17.88
C TYR A 138 0.75 -15.09 -17.95
N SER A 139 1.74 -15.54 -17.18
CA SER A 139 2.16 -16.93 -17.17
C SER A 139 1.03 -17.87 -16.71
N THR A 140 0.17 -17.43 -15.79
CA THR A 140 -1.02 -18.22 -15.37
C THR A 140 -2.11 -18.35 -16.44
N LEU A 141 -2.12 -17.47 -17.45
CA LEU A 141 -3.14 -17.45 -18.52
C LEU A 141 -2.80 -18.37 -19.72
N ILE A 142 -1.55 -18.80 -19.81
CA ILE A 142 -1.06 -19.71 -20.87
C ILE A 142 -0.54 -21.00 -20.21
N PRO A 143 -1.37 -22.06 -20.14
CA PRO A 143 -1.01 -23.30 -19.44
C PRO A 143 0.29 -23.95 -19.93
N GLU A 144 0.59 -23.85 -21.22
CA GLU A 144 1.82 -24.37 -21.83
C GLU A 144 3.08 -23.64 -21.33
N ASN A 145 3.00 -22.31 -21.23
CA ASN A 145 4.09 -21.50 -20.67
C ASN A 145 4.25 -21.82 -19.18
N TYR A 146 3.16 -21.86 -18.41
CA TYR A 146 3.24 -22.21 -17.00
C TYR A 146 3.80 -23.61 -16.77
N ALA A 147 3.40 -24.60 -17.59
CA ALA A 147 3.87 -25.97 -17.48
C ALA A 147 5.38 -26.07 -17.69
N SER A 148 5.94 -25.30 -18.63
CA SER A 148 7.37 -25.29 -18.96
C SER A 148 8.26 -24.59 -17.92
N LEU A 149 7.69 -23.80 -17.00
CA LEU A 149 8.44 -23.18 -15.92
C LEU A 149 9.01 -24.21 -14.94
N ASN A 150 10.21 -23.92 -14.44
CA ASN A 150 10.82 -24.71 -13.37
C ASN A 150 10.13 -24.45 -12.02
N LYS A 151 10.42 -25.31 -11.02
CA LYS A 151 9.78 -25.23 -9.70
C LYS A 151 9.97 -23.87 -9.01
N LYS A 152 11.18 -23.29 -9.11
CA LYS A 152 11.52 -22.02 -8.47
C LYS A 152 10.77 -20.84 -9.10
N GLU A 153 10.56 -20.88 -10.42
CA GLU A 153 9.76 -19.87 -11.13
C GLU A 153 8.29 -19.95 -10.73
N LYS A 154 7.73 -21.17 -10.64
CA LYS A 154 6.36 -21.40 -10.16
C LYS A 154 6.17 -20.88 -8.72
N GLU A 155 7.10 -21.21 -7.82
CA GLU A 155 7.07 -20.74 -6.42
C GLU A 155 7.11 -19.20 -6.34
N LYS A 156 7.88 -18.53 -7.20
CA LYS A 156 7.89 -17.05 -7.26
C LYS A 156 6.55 -16.48 -7.71
N ILE A 157 5.94 -17.05 -8.75
CA ILE A 157 4.64 -16.62 -9.25
C ILE A 157 3.57 -16.78 -8.17
N GLU A 158 3.54 -17.94 -7.51
CA GLU A 158 2.61 -18.23 -6.43
C GLU A 158 2.78 -17.26 -5.26
N GLU A 159 4.01 -16.94 -4.89
CA GLU A 159 4.30 -16.00 -3.81
C GLU A 159 3.87 -14.56 -4.16
N THR A 160 4.13 -14.10 -5.38
CA THR A 160 3.70 -12.77 -5.85
C THR A 160 2.18 -12.67 -5.85
N GLU A 161 1.48 -13.67 -6.40
CA GLU A 161 0.00 -13.70 -6.42
C GLU A 161 -0.59 -13.77 -5.00
N LYS A 162 0.02 -14.57 -4.13
CA LYS A 162 -0.39 -14.66 -2.72
C LYS A 162 -0.21 -13.33 -1.99
N PHE A 163 0.88 -12.61 -2.25
CA PHE A 163 1.11 -11.29 -1.66
C PHE A 163 0.03 -10.28 -2.09
N ILE A 164 -0.29 -10.22 -3.38
CA ILE A 164 -1.33 -9.31 -3.91
C ILE A 164 -2.69 -9.64 -3.30
N GLN A 165 -3.08 -10.92 -3.31
CA GLN A 165 -4.33 -11.36 -2.69
C GLN A 165 -4.38 -11.05 -1.20
N SER A 166 -3.23 -11.08 -0.52
CA SER A 166 -3.16 -10.79 0.90
C SER A 166 -3.46 -9.32 1.22
N LEU A 167 -3.13 -8.38 0.33
CA LEU A 167 -3.53 -6.96 0.46
C LEU A 167 -5.07 -6.84 0.37
N GLU A 168 -5.70 -7.46 -0.63
CA GLU A 168 -7.16 -7.43 -0.78
C GLU A 168 -7.90 -8.07 0.40
N ILE A 169 -7.37 -9.20 0.91
CA ILE A 169 -7.93 -9.90 2.07
C ILE A 169 -7.76 -9.04 3.32
N PHE A 170 -6.66 -8.30 3.42
CA PHE A 170 -6.41 -7.40 4.54
C PHE A 170 -7.46 -6.29 4.61
N ASP A 171 -7.77 -5.63 3.48
CA ASP A 171 -8.80 -4.59 3.41
C ASP A 171 -10.20 -5.12 3.75
N LYS A 172 -10.54 -6.33 3.29
CA LYS A 172 -11.78 -7.01 3.70
C LYS A 172 -11.80 -7.23 5.22
N GLY A 173 -10.68 -7.66 5.81
CA GLY A 173 -10.53 -7.81 7.24
C GLY A 173 -10.80 -6.51 8.00
N LEU A 174 -10.23 -5.38 7.53
CA LEU A 174 -10.49 -4.06 8.11
C LEU A 174 -11.98 -3.72 8.15
N ILE A 175 -12.72 -3.98 7.07
CA ILE A 175 -14.17 -3.75 7.01
C ILE A 175 -14.89 -4.61 8.05
N TYR A 176 -14.54 -5.89 8.20
CA TYR A 176 -15.16 -6.77 9.20
C TYR A 176 -14.90 -6.30 10.63
N PHE A 177 -13.68 -5.85 10.92
CA PHE A 177 -13.31 -5.33 12.23
C PHE A 177 -13.91 -3.95 12.53
N PHE A 178 -14.29 -3.20 11.49
CA PHE A 178 -15.07 -1.98 11.62
C PHE A 178 -16.58 -2.27 11.86
N MET A 179 -17.17 -3.19 11.07
CA MET A 179 -18.61 -3.43 11.06
C MET A 179 -19.11 -4.27 12.24
N PHE A 180 -18.36 -5.29 12.66
CA PHE A 180 -18.82 -6.24 13.68
C PHE A 180 -18.16 -5.99 15.01
N ASN A 181 -18.94 -5.80 16.07
CA ASN A 181 -18.39 -5.71 17.42
C ASN A 181 -17.70 -7.01 17.87
N LYS A 182 -16.95 -6.93 18.98
CA LYS A 182 -16.16 -8.04 19.53
C LYS A 182 -16.98 -9.31 19.82
N LEU A 183 -18.23 -9.17 20.26
CA LEU A 183 -19.10 -10.32 20.57
C LEU A 183 -19.46 -11.06 19.28
N ILE A 184 -19.90 -10.34 18.25
CA ILE A 184 -20.26 -10.94 16.96
C ILE A 184 -19.05 -11.65 16.35
N ARG A 185 -17.89 -11.00 16.33
CA ARG A 185 -16.63 -11.58 15.82
C ARG A 185 -16.23 -12.87 16.54
N ARG A 186 -16.52 -12.97 17.85
CA ARG A 186 -16.09 -14.10 18.70
C ARG A 186 -17.08 -15.26 18.69
N TYR A 187 -18.39 -14.99 18.64
CA TYR A 187 -19.41 -16.00 18.94
C TYR A 187 -20.24 -16.45 17.74
N VAL A 188 -20.38 -15.64 16.69
CA VAL A 188 -21.12 -16.06 15.48
C VAL A 188 -20.21 -16.96 14.63
N PRO A 189 -20.49 -18.27 14.46
CA PRO A 189 -19.53 -19.22 13.90
C PRO A 189 -19.04 -18.86 12.50
N PHE A 190 -19.94 -18.43 11.60
CA PHE A 190 -19.60 -18.03 10.24
C PHE A 190 -18.65 -16.83 10.22
N ILE A 191 -18.96 -15.78 11.00
CA ILE A 191 -18.13 -14.57 11.09
C ILE A 191 -16.79 -14.91 11.74
N ARG A 192 -16.79 -15.69 12.83
CA ARG A 192 -15.57 -16.12 13.52
C ARG A 192 -14.61 -16.86 12.59
N GLY A 193 -15.12 -17.73 11.72
CA GLY A 193 -14.31 -18.41 10.70
C GLY A 193 -13.58 -17.42 9.78
N GLN A 194 -14.30 -16.40 9.31
CA GLN A 194 -13.71 -15.33 8.48
C GLN A 194 -12.69 -14.49 9.26
N ILE A 195 -12.99 -14.11 10.50
CA ILE A 195 -12.08 -13.36 11.36
C ILE A 195 -10.75 -14.09 11.55
N ASN A 196 -10.78 -15.40 11.79
CA ASN A 196 -9.57 -16.20 11.91
C ASN A 196 -8.73 -16.21 10.62
N ASN A 197 -9.40 -16.26 9.46
CA ASN A 197 -8.71 -16.20 8.17
C ASN A 197 -8.07 -14.82 7.94
N PHE A 198 -8.78 -13.74 8.27
CA PHE A 198 -8.23 -12.38 8.17
C PHE A 198 -7.02 -12.17 9.09
N LEU A 199 -7.08 -12.67 10.32
CA LEU A 199 -5.95 -12.58 11.25
C LEU A 199 -4.72 -13.35 10.73
N LYS A 200 -4.90 -14.58 10.24
CA LYS A 200 -3.80 -15.36 9.63
C LYS A 200 -3.20 -14.65 8.41
N ASN A 201 -4.04 -14.08 7.56
CA ASN A 201 -3.62 -13.32 6.39
C ASN A 201 -2.82 -12.08 6.78
N ARG A 202 -3.29 -11.33 7.77
CA ARG A 202 -2.57 -10.19 8.34
C ARG A 202 -1.18 -10.60 8.81
N ASP A 203 -1.08 -11.65 9.61
CA ASP A 203 0.20 -12.09 10.19
C ASP A 203 1.19 -12.43 9.07
N TYR A 204 0.74 -13.18 8.05
CA TYR A 204 1.55 -13.42 6.84
C TYR A 204 1.99 -12.13 6.15
N LEU A 205 1.08 -11.19 5.91
CA LEU A 205 1.37 -9.95 5.19
C LEU A 205 2.36 -9.08 5.97
N PHE A 206 2.17 -8.97 7.28
CA PHE A 206 3.05 -8.19 8.16
C PHE A 206 4.44 -8.81 8.20
N ASP A 207 4.54 -10.13 8.39
CA ASP A 207 5.82 -10.84 8.36
C ASP A 207 6.55 -10.65 7.03
N LYS A 208 5.83 -10.66 5.90
CA LYS A 208 6.42 -10.42 4.59
C LYS A 208 7.00 -9.02 4.45
N ILE A 209 6.27 -8.00 4.89
CA ILE A 209 6.75 -6.61 4.83
C ILE A 209 7.94 -6.42 5.77
N TYR A 210 7.90 -6.97 6.98
CA TYR A 210 9.05 -6.93 7.89
C TYR A 210 10.28 -7.61 7.31
N ASN A 211 10.13 -8.75 6.62
CA ASN A 211 11.24 -9.40 5.96
C ASN A 211 11.84 -8.53 4.84
N ILE A 212 11.02 -7.87 4.02
CA ILE A 212 11.49 -6.93 2.99
C ILE A 212 12.30 -5.78 3.63
N ILE A 213 11.79 -5.19 4.72
CA ILE A 213 12.47 -4.11 5.45
C ILE A 213 13.81 -4.60 6.00
N LYS A 214 13.83 -5.80 6.60
CA LYS A 214 15.03 -6.40 7.18
C LYS A 214 16.09 -6.70 6.12
N GLU A 215 15.70 -7.32 5.01
CA GLU A 215 16.61 -7.61 3.90
C GLU A 215 17.23 -6.32 3.36
N ARG A 216 16.42 -5.26 3.19
CA ARG A 216 16.93 -3.97 2.72
C ARG A 216 17.89 -3.32 3.72
N ARG A 217 17.61 -3.42 5.02
CA ARG A 217 18.50 -2.90 6.07
C ARG A 217 19.87 -3.58 6.01
N VAL A 218 19.90 -4.91 5.88
CA VAL A 218 21.14 -5.68 5.71
C VAL A 218 21.89 -5.27 4.44
N GLU A 219 21.18 -5.07 3.32
CA GLU A 219 21.80 -4.60 2.07
C GLU A 219 22.49 -3.23 2.26
N ILE A 220 21.81 -2.27 2.90
CA ILE A 220 22.36 -0.94 3.19
C ILE A 220 23.61 -1.02 4.07
N GLU A 221 23.55 -1.82 5.15
CA GLU A 221 24.67 -2.01 6.09
C GLU A 221 25.88 -2.68 5.42
N SER A 222 25.64 -3.60 4.49
CA SER A 222 26.69 -4.28 3.72
C SER A 222 27.28 -3.43 2.59
N THR A 223 26.61 -2.34 2.19
CA THR A 223 27.05 -1.49 1.08
C THR A 223 28.16 -0.52 1.56
N PRO A 224 29.35 -0.54 0.93
CA PRO A 224 30.44 0.39 1.25
C PRO A 224 30.03 1.88 1.25
N LEU A 225 30.69 2.71 2.06
CA LEU A 225 30.34 4.12 2.24
C LEU A 225 30.54 4.98 0.98
N ASP A 226 31.45 4.56 0.12
CA ASP A 226 31.76 5.19 -1.17
C ASP A 226 30.78 4.79 -2.29
N GLN A 227 29.94 3.78 -2.05
CA GLN A 227 28.95 3.32 -3.02
C GLN A 227 27.57 3.95 -2.80
N PRO A 228 26.88 4.36 -3.88
CA PRO A 228 25.56 4.93 -3.78
C PRO A 228 24.53 3.87 -3.37
N LEU A 229 23.57 4.25 -2.54
CA LEU A 229 22.41 3.44 -2.23
C LEU A 229 21.34 3.59 -3.32
N ARG A 230 20.54 2.54 -3.53
CA ARG A 230 19.36 2.58 -4.40
C ARG A 230 18.39 3.67 -3.97
N TYR A 231 17.87 4.41 -4.95
CA TYR A 231 16.86 5.44 -4.73
C TYR A 231 15.45 4.83 -4.79
N ASP A 232 14.84 4.64 -3.62
CA ASP A 232 13.47 4.15 -3.38
C ASP A 232 12.95 4.64 -2.02
N MET A 233 11.65 4.49 -1.76
CA MET A 233 11.04 5.01 -0.52
C MET A 233 11.58 4.31 0.73
N LEU A 234 11.70 2.98 0.70
CA LEU A 234 12.21 2.20 1.84
C LEU A 234 13.62 2.61 2.23
N THR A 235 14.50 2.81 1.26
CA THR A 235 15.86 3.31 1.50
C THR A 235 15.81 4.72 2.08
N SER A 236 14.97 5.59 1.52
CA SER A 236 14.78 6.95 2.02
C SER A 236 14.34 6.96 3.49
N TYR A 237 13.47 6.03 3.89
CA TYR A 237 13.01 5.91 5.27
C TYR A 237 14.07 5.32 6.20
N LEU A 238 14.76 4.27 5.77
CA LEU A 238 15.77 3.58 6.57
C LEU A 238 17.00 4.45 6.82
N THR A 239 17.32 5.37 5.90
CA THR A 239 18.47 6.27 6.04
C THR A 239 18.10 7.69 6.45
N ALA A 240 16.81 8.01 6.60
CA ALA A 240 16.32 9.32 7.01
C ALA A 240 17.03 9.83 8.26
N ASN A 241 17.58 11.04 8.19
CA ASN A 241 18.30 11.69 9.27
C ASN A 241 19.50 10.90 9.82
N THR A 242 20.09 10.00 9.01
CA THR A 242 21.34 9.30 9.32
C THR A 242 22.50 9.86 8.47
N PRO A 243 23.77 9.49 8.74
CA PRO A 243 24.88 9.84 7.84
C PRO A 243 24.73 9.30 6.40
N ARG A 244 23.88 8.27 6.20
CA ARG A 244 23.58 7.67 4.89
C ARG A 244 22.29 8.24 4.25
N ASP A 245 21.74 9.33 4.79
CA ASP A 245 20.49 9.93 4.28
C ASP A 245 20.65 10.33 2.81
N ILE A 246 19.77 9.80 1.98
CA ILE A 246 19.79 10.04 0.53
C ILE A 246 18.95 11.24 0.11
N ASN A 247 18.20 11.86 1.04
CA ASN A 247 17.34 13.00 0.75
C ASN A 247 18.13 14.31 0.80
N VAL A 248 18.04 15.08 -0.28
CA VAL A 248 18.73 16.38 -0.42
C VAL A 248 18.01 17.47 0.40
N THR A 249 16.69 17.42 0.49
CA THR A 249 15.87 18.42 1.18
C THR A 249 15.60 18.01 2.62
N LYS A 250 16.19 18.70 3.59
CA LYS A 250 15.92 18.52 5.02
C LYS A 250 14.97 19.61 5.53
N HIS A 251 13.94 19.23 6.28
CA HIS A 251 13.05 20.20 6.93
C HIS A 251 13.71 20.76 8.20
N ALA A 252 13.50 22.05 8.48
CA ALA A 252 14.21 22.79 9.53
C ALA A 252 13.67 22.59 10.96
N ASP A 253 12.59 21.84 11.14
CA ASP A 253 11.93 21.66 12.43
C ASP A 253 12.69 20.61 13.27
N ILE A 254 13.21 21.01 14.43
CA ILE A 254 14.11 20.18 15.26
C ILE A 254 13.41 18.91 15.76
N GLU A 255 12.11 18.96 16.04
CA GLU A 255 11.31 17.77 16.43
C GLU A 255 11.23 16.72 15.30
N LEU A 256 11.58 17.10 14.07
CA LEU A 256 11.48 16.29 12.86
C LEU A 256 12.81 15.67 12.41
N LEU A 257 13.91 15.92 13.14
CA LEU A 257 15.26 15.48 12.79
C LEU A 257 15.63 14.09 13.35
N ARG A 258 14.74 13.42 14.09
CA ARG A 258 15.03 12.04 14.55
C ARG A 258 14.98 11.04 13.38
N PRO A 259 15.78 9.96 13.40
CA PRO A 259 15.59 8.83 12.50
C PRO A 259 14.21 8.18 12.69
N MET A 260 13.71 7.55 11.62
CA MET A 260 12.46 6.79 11.67
C MET A 260 12.65 5.50 12.47
N THR A 261 11.66 5.14 13.28
CA THR A 261 11.64 3.84 13.98
C THR A 261 11.22 2.72 13.03
N ASP A 262 11.47 1.46 13.39
CA ASP A 262 11.00 0.31 12.58
C ASP A 262 9.48 0.33 12.41
N GLY A 263 8.72 0.80 13.41
CA GLY A 263 7.28 0.98 13.33
C GLY A 263 6.87 2.08 12.34
N ASP A 264 7.57 3.22 12.34
CA ASP A 264 7.34 4.30 11.37
C ASP A 264 7.61 3.81 9.93
N VAL A 265 8.73 3.10 9.72
CA VAL A 265 9.10 2.57 8.40
C VAL A 265 8.06 1.55 7.93
N PHE A 266 7.69 0.60 8.79
CA PHE A 266 6.67 -0.40 8.49
C PHE A 266 5.34 0.26 8.11
N ASP A 267 4.82 1.17 8.94
CA ASP A 267 3.51 1.77 8.72
C ASP A 267 3.44 2.57 7.42
N ASN A 268 4.50 3.30 7.05
CA ASN A 268 4.52 4.07 5.80
C ASN A 268 4.64 3.19 4.56
N ILE A 269 5.45 2.12 4.61
CA ILE A 269 5.54 1.15 3.51
C ILE A 269 4.22 0.41 3.37
N PHE A 270 3.64 -0.01 4.49
CA PHE A 270 2.35 -0.69 4.50
C PHE A 270 1.23 0.16 3.90
N ASP A 271 1.12 1.43 4.33
CA ASP A 271 0.16 2.38 3.76
C ASP A 271 0.38 2.60 2.26
N SER A 272 1.64 2.65 1.81
CA SER A 272 1.96 2.82 0.38
C SER A 272 1.49 1.62 -0.44
N LEU A 273 1.75 0.41 0.05
CA LEU A 273 1.38 -0.84 -0.60
C LEU A 273 -0.14 -1.04 -0.65
N LEU A 274 -0.85 -0.76 0.44
CA LEU A 274 -2.32 -0.79 0.48
C LEU A 274 -2.95 0.29 -0.41
N GLY A 275 -2.37 1.50 -0.45
CA GLY A 275 -2.88 2.61 -1.26
C GLY A 275 -2.86 2.34 -2.77
N GLY A 276 -2.21 1.27 -3.23
CA GLY A 276 -2.16 0.91 -4.63
C GLY A 276 -3.47 0.42 -5.22
N ASP A 277 -4.26 -0.32 -4.45
CA ASP A 277 -5.50 -0.90 -4.96
C ASP A 277 -6.50 0.19 -5.41
N VAL A 278 -6.51 1.35 -4.73
CA VAL A 278 -7.37 2.49 -5.07
C VAL A 278 -7.08 3.07 -6.47
N LYS A 279 -5.83 2.99 -6.96
CA LYS A 279 -5.48 3.54 -8.29
C LYS A 279 -5.95 2.62 -9.43
N PHE A 280 -6.09 1.32 -9.17
CA PHE A 280 -6.61 0.37 -10.14
C PHE A 280 -8.09 0.65 -10.46
N ASP A 281 -8.92 0.94 -9.45
CA ASP A 281 -10.35 1.23 -9.62
C ASP A 281 -10.60 2.44 -10.53
N LEU A 282 -9.78 3.50 -10.40
CA LEU A 282 -9.87 4.68 -11.26
C LEU A 282 -9.53 4.37 -12.71
N LEU A 283 -8.46 3.61 -12.96
CA LEU A 283 -8.04 3.23 -14.31
C LEU A 283 -9.10 2.37 -14.99
N CYS A 284 -9.66 1.39 -14.28
CA CYS A 284 -10.75 0.58 -14.80
C CYS A 284 -12.03 1.39 -15.03
N HIS A 285 -12.35 2.37 -14.18
CA HIS A 285 -13.48 3.26 -14.41
C HIS A 285 -13.33 4.06 -15.70
N ILE A 286 -12.15 4.66 -15.93
CA ILE A 286 -11.84 5.42 -17.15
C ILE A 286 -11.95 4.52 -18.39
N LEU A 287 -11.39 3.30 -18.35
CA LEU A 287 -11.45 2.38 -19.47
C LEU A 287 -12.88 1.91 -19.75
N SER A 288 -13.67 1.61 -18.70
CA SER A 288 -15.07 1.20 -18.86
C SER A 288 -15.94 2.28 -19.51
N TRP A 289 -15.70 3.56 -19.17
CA TRP A 289 -16.42 4.70 -19.75
C TRP A 289 -16.09 4.96 -21.22
N ASN A 290 -14.87 4.65 -21.66
CA ASN A 290 -14.48 4.82 -23.06
C ASN A 290 -14.88 3.62 -23.94
N LEU A 291 -15.26 2.50 -23.34
CA LEU A 291 -15.69 1.27 -24.03
C LEU A 291 -17.22 1.09 -24.05
N SER A 292 -17.97 1.94 -23.34
CA SER A 292 -19.44 1.98 -23.30
C SER A 292 -20.01 3.07 -24.20
#